data_AF-A0A848D8Z9-F1
#
_entry.id   AF-A0A848D8Z9-F1
#
_cell.length_a   1.000
_cell.length_b   1.000
_cell.length_c   1.000
_cell.angle_alpha   90.00
_cell.angle_beta   90.00
_cell.angle_gamma   90.00
#
_symmetry.space_group_name_H-M   'P 1'
#
loop_
_entity.id
_entity.type
_entity.pdbx_description
1 polymer ?
#
loop_
_entity_poly.entity_id
_entity_poly.type
_entity_poly.pdbx_seq_one_letter_code
_entity_poly.pdbx_strand_id
1 'polypeptide(L)'
;MKLSGLLTQESILGSPAVLSDELRLDGVSHLLEILCDAYGDLHNSGIVTSIMIESEITEEFYRCVQMVWFGRGPKTLTPHHEKSHGRGRGGKGKSPTIDLCFRDWDPNHYFGIECKILEDKKSRYDYYIDGGVCRYIRGDYGKNFPTGAMIGYILTGDSSKIINEVVNKVNKVPHYSNMNISSPVNGFTEHYESIHKRKIGVSPFNIHHLFFSFT
;
A
#
# COMPACT_ATOMS: atom_id res chain seq x y z
N MET A 1 58.64 9.61 -10.85
CA MET A 1 58.37 10.60 -9.77
C MET A 1 57.80 11.83 -10.47
N LYS A 2 56.54 12.24 -10.36
CA LYS A 2 55.66 12.51 -9.19
C LYS A 2 54.21 12.08 -9.57
N LEU A 3 53.51 11.26 -8.79
CA LEU A 3 52.73 11.57 -7.58
C LEU A 3 51.62 12.64 -7.80
N SER A 4 50.43 12.12 -8.14
CA SER A 4 49.11 12.40 -7.53
C SER A 4 48.87 13.75 -6.87
N GLY A 5 47.83 14.44 -7.35
CA GLY A 5 46.89 15.21 -6.51
C GLY A 5 45.49 14.91 -7.06
N LEU A 6 44.79 13.90 -6.54
CA LEU A 6 43.75 14.09 -5.52
C LEU A 6 42.87 15.30 -5.81
N LEU A 7 41.96 15.14 -6.78
CA LEU A 7 40.69 15.85 -6.75
C LEU A 7 39.92 15.29 -5.56
N THR A 8 40.01 16.01 -4.44
CA THR A 8 39.10 15.88 -3.31
C THR A 8 37.68 16.03 -3.84
N GLN A 9 36.96 14.91 -3.84
CA GLN A 9 35.52 14.87 -3.98
C GLN A 9 34.96 15.54 -2.73
N GLU A 10 34.78 16.86 -2.78
CA GLU A 10 34.02 17.58 -1.77
C GLU A 10 32.62 16.96 -1.72
N SER A 11 32.31 16.34 -0.59
CA SER A 11 30.99 15.87 -0.24
C SER A 11 30.03 17.06 -0.32
N ILE A 12 29.16 17.06 -1.33
CA ILE A 12 28.02 17.97 -1.38
C ILE A 12 27.11 17.61 -0.21
N LEU A 13 27.28 18.38 0.86
CA LEU A 13 26.41 18.46 2.01
C LEU A 13 25.04 18.98 1.51
N GLY A 14 24.03 18.11 1.47
CA GLY A 14 22.63 18.52 1.22
C GLY A 14 21.86 17.82 0.10
N SER A 15 22.14 16.56 -0.24
CA SER A 15 21.13 15.76 -0.97
C SER A 15 20.07 15.28 0.03
N PRO A 16 18.76 15.53 -0.21
CA PRO A 16 17.71 14.80 0.50
C PRO A 16 17.97 13.31 0.32
N ALA A 17 17.94 12.54 1.40
CA ALA A 17 17.92 11.09 1.29
C ALA A 17 16.74 10.73 0.39
N VAL A 18 17.01 10.04 -0.72
CA VAL A 18 15.96 9.61 -1.64
C VAL A 18 15.06 8.63 -0.87
N LEU A 19 13.74 8.67 -1.07
CA LEU A 19 12.79 7.69 -0.51
C LEU A 19 13.31 6.24 -0.63
N SER A 20 14.08 5.93 -1.69
CA SER A 20 14.74 4.63 -1.92
C SER A 20 15.85 4.26 -0.93
N ASP A 21 16.54 5.25 -0.37
CA ASP A 21 17.64 5.06 0.59
C ASP A 21 17.13 4.91 2.03
N GLU A 22 15.99 5.51 2.36
CA GLU A 22 15.31 5.38 3.65
C GLU A 22 14.30 4.23 3.69
N LEU A 23 13.59 3.96 2.58
CA LEU A 23 12.74 2.78 2.39
C LEU A 23 13.48 1.62 1.74
N ARG A 24 14.74 1.40 2.14
CA ARG A 24 15.36 0.07 2.03
C ARG A 24 14.42 -0.97 2.67
N LEU A 25 14.65 -2.26 2.45
CA LEU A 25 13.76 -3.34 2.91
C LEU A 25 13.19 -3.10 4.34
N ASP A 26 14.04 -2.64 5.26
CA ASP A 26 13.69 -2.31 6.65
C ASP A 26 12.62 -1.20 6.79
N GLY A 27 12.63 -0.20 5.90
CA GLY A 27 11.64 0.88 5.91
C GLY A 27 10.27 0.45 5.39
N VAL A 28 10.20 -0.42 4.37
CA VAL A 28 8.91 -0.98 3.92
C VAL A 28 8.30 -1.87 5.00
N SER A 29 9.11 -2.72 5.66
CA SER A 29 8.66 -3.52 6.80
C SER A 29 8.08 -2.64 7.90
N HIS A 30 8.74 -1.54 8.26
CA HIS A 30 8.22 -0.59 9.26
C HIS A 30 6.88 0.04 8.86
N LEU A 31 6.70 0.39 7.57
CA LEU A 31 5.40 0.87 7.08
C LEU A 31 4.30 -0.19 7.21
N LEU A 32 4.61 -1.46 6.86
CA LEU A 32 3.66 -2.57 7.01
C LEU A 32 3.32 -2.83 8.48
N GLU A 33 4.28 -2.72 9.39
CA GLU A 33 4.04 -2.82 10.83
C GLU A 33 3.08 -1.73 11.32
N ILE A 34 3.25 -0.49 10.87
CA ILE A 34 2.32 0.61 11.20
C ILE A 34 0.91 0.28 10.72
N LEU A 35 0.76 -0.26 9.50
CA LEU A 35 -0.54 -0.66 8.97
C LEU A 35 -1.17 -1.81 9.77
N CYS A 36 -0.38 -2.80 10.17
CA CYS A 36 -0.87 -3.94 10.95
C CYS A 36 -1.27 -3.55 12.38
N ASP A 37 -0.48 -2.70 13.04
CA ASP A 37 -0.82 -2.17 14.37
C ASP A 37 -2.08 -1.29 14.31
N ALA A 38 -2.19 -0.43 13.28
CA ALA A 38 -3.38 0.39 13.08
C ALA A 38 -4.63 -0.46 12.80
N TYR A 39 -4.48 -1.60 12.11
CA TYR A 39 -5.56 -2.56 11.98
C TYR A 39 -5.92 -3.21 13.32
N GLY A 40 -4.93 -3.56 14.15
CA GLY A 40 -5.16 -4.04 15.51
C GLY A 40 -5.99 -3.06 16.35
N ASP A 41 -5.62 -1.77 16.34
CA ASP A 41 -6.37 -0.71 17.01
C ASP A 41 -7.80 -0.57 16.47
N LEU A 42 -7.95 -0.55 15.14
CA LEU A 42 -9.27 -0.45 14.50
C LEU A 42 -10.15 -1.66 14.81
N HIS A 43 -9.60 -2.86 14.73
CA HIS A 43 -10.30 -4.11 15.05
C HIS A 43 -10.77 -4.13 16.50
N ASN A 44 -9.87 -3.80 17.43
CA ASN A 44 -10.17 -3.79 18.87
C ASN A 44 -11.17 -2.71 19.28
N SER A 45 -11.30 -1.64 18.49
CA SER A 45 -12.29 -0.59 18.75
C SER A 45 -13.74 -1.05 18.60
N GLY A 46 -13.99 -2.10 17.79
CA GLY A 46 -15.33 -2.63 17.52
C GLY A 46 -16.24 -1.70 16.71
N ILE A 47 -15.72 -0.60 16.14
CA ILE A 47 -16.52 0.38 15.40
C ILE A 47 -16.88 -0.07 13.98
N VAL A 48 -16.08 -0.97 13.40
CA VAL A 48 -16.28 -1.46 12.04
C VAL A 48 -17.47 -2.42 12.02
N THR A 49 -18.48 -2.12 11.20
CA THR A 49 -19.67 -2.96 11.05
C THR A 49 -19.84 -3.39 9.59
N SER A 50 -20.61 -4.46 9.38
CA SER A 50 -20.86 -5.03 8.05
C SER A 50 -21.65 -4.13 7.09
N ILE A 51 -22.23 -3.04 7.59
CA ILE A 51 -22.99 -2.07 6.77
C ILE A 51 -22.15 -0.86 6.34
N MET A 52 -20.94 -0.69 6.89
CA MET A 52 -20.07 0.43 6.54
C MET A 52 -19.58 0.34 5.11
N ILE A 53 -19.49 1.48 4.45
CA ILE A 53 -18.91 1.58 3.11
C ILE A 53 -17.39 1.73 3.16
N GLU A 54 -16.73 1.43 2.05
CA GLU A 54 -15.26 1.41 1.92
C GLU A 54 -14.60 2.71 2.43
N SER A 55 -15.19 3.86 2.11
CA SER A 55 -14.65 5.16 2.53
C SER A 55 -14.75 5.40 4.03
N GLU A 56 -15.81 4.91 4.69
CA GLU A 56 -15.98 5.07 6.14
C GLU A 56 -14.92 4.24 6.88
N ILE A 57 -14.74 2.98 6.47
CA ILE A 57 -13.72 2.08 7.06
C ILE A 57 -12.32 2.64 6.83
N THR A 58 -12.06 3.14 5.62
CA THR A 58 -10.77 3.72 5.25
C THR A 58 -10.48 5.01 6.03
N GLU A 59 -11.49 5.82 6.33
CA GLU A 59 -11.36 7.00 7.17
C GLU A 59 -11.02 6.64 8.62
N GLU A 60 -11.71 5.65 9.20
CA GLU A 60 -11.38 5.17 10.56
C GLU A 60 -10.00 4.51 10.62
N PHE A 61 -9.67 3.67 9.63
CA PHE A 61 -8.35 3.06 9.51
C PHE A 61 -7.25 4.11 9.43
N TYR A 62 -7.45 5.16 8.62
CA TYR A 62 -6.51 6.27 8.53
C TYR A 62 -6.30 6.98 9.87
N ARG A 63 -7.35 7.16 10.69
CA ARG A 63 -7.19 7.73 12.04
C ARG A 63 -6.31 6.86 12.92
N CYS A 64 -6.50 5.54 12.90
CA CYS A 64 -5.62 4.59 13.59
C CYS A 64 -4.17 4.69 13.06
N VAL A 65 -3.99 4.76 11.73
CA VAL A 65 -2.66 4.95 11.12
C VAL A 65 -2.00 6.23 11.64
N GLN A 66 -2.73 7.35 11.73
CA GLN A 66 -2.19 8.61 12.26
C GLN A 66 -1.77 8.49 13.73
N MET A 67 -2.54 7.77 14.56
CA MET A 67 -2.20 7.56 15.97
C MET A 67 -0.93 6.74 16.14
N VAL A 68 -0.81 5.61 15.43
CA VAL A 68 0.40 4.78 15.43
C VAL A 68 1.59 5.56 14.86
N TRP A 69 1.36 6.31 13.78
CA TRP A 69 2.39 7.14 13.15
C TRP A 69 2.94 8.21 14.09
N PHE A 70 2.10 8.89 14.85
CA PHE A 70 2.55 9.92 15.79
C PHE A 70 3.54 9.37 16.83
N GLY A 71 3.37 8.11 17.23
CA GLY A 71 4.26 7.44 18.19
C GLY A 71 5.60 6.98 17.60
N ARG A 72 5.63 6.50 16.35
CA ARG A 72 6.83 5.83 15.79
C ARG A 72 7.06 5.96 14.28
N GLY A 73 6.34 6.83 13.60
CA GLY A 73 6.50 7.09 12.17
C GLY A 73 7.84 7.78 11.86
N PRO A 74 8.50 7.45 10.74
CA PRO A 74 9.69 8.16 10.29
C PRO A 74 9.37 9.62 10.01
N LYS A 75 10.23 10.54 10.45
CA LYS A 75 10.01 12.00 10.32
C LYS A 75 10.08 12.52 8.89
N THR A 76 10.63 11.74 7.98
CA THR A 76 10.85 12.08 6.58
C THR A 76 9.67 11.75 5.68
N LEU A 77 8.71 10.99 6.21
CA LEU A 77 7.47 10.67 5.54
C LEU A 77 6.29 11.27 6.28
N THR A 78 5.15 11.33 5.62
CA THR A 78 3.88 11.70 6.25
C THR A 78 2.76 10.83 5.68
N PRO A 79 1.84 10.31 6.53
CA PRO A 79 0.65 9.62 6.07
C PRO A 79 -0.34 10.64 5.50
N HIS A 80 -0.97 10.29 4.39
CA HIS A 80 -2.03 11.09 3.78
C HIS A 80 -3.20 10.20 3.39
N HIS A 81 -4.40 10.76 3.57
CA HIS A 81 -5.64 10.20 3.05
C HIS A 81 -6.06 11.05 1.85
N GLU A 82 -5.88 10.53 0.64
CA GLU A 82 -6.09 11.32 -0.59
C GLU A 82 -7.58 11.48 -0.93
N LYS A 83 -8.46 10.64 -0.37
CA LYS A 83 -9.92 10.71 -0.56
C LYS A 83 -10.68 11.50 0.52
N SER A 84 -10.00 12.22 1.41
CA SER A 84 -10.67 12.95 2.48
C SER A 84 -11.52 14.12 1.93
N HIS A 85 -12.85 14.00 2.13
CA HIS A 85 -13.89 15.02 2.03
C HIS A 85 -13.83 15.98 0.84
N GLY A 86 -14.30 15.48 -0.29
CA GLY A 86 -14.86 16.31 -1.34
C GLY A 86 -15.66 15.46 -2.31
N ARG A 87 -16.99 15.60 -2.30
CA ARG A 87 -17.85 15.28 -3.46
C ARG A 87 -17.51 16.24 -4.62
N GLY A 88 -16.25 16.29 -5.05
CA GLY A 88 -15.87 16.90 -6.29
C GLY A 88 -16.34 15.97 -7.38
N ARG A 89 -17.38 16.35 -8.11
CA ARG A 89 -17.78 15.70 -9.36
C ARG A 89 -16.50 15.43 -10.15
N GLY A 90 -16.14 14.16 -10.30
CA GLY A 90 -15.00 13.75 -11.12
C GLY A 90 -15.26 14.23 -12.54
N GLY A 91 -14.60 15.31 -12.95
CA GLY A 91 -14.56 15.68 -14.36
C GLY A 91 -13.99 14.51 -15.15
N LYS A 92 -14.51 14.27 -16.36
CA LYS A 92 -13.91 13.33 -17.30
C LYS A 92 -12.41 13.66 -17.44
N GLY A 93 -11.54 12.69 -17.18
CA GLY A 93 -10.09 12.82 -17.34
C GLY A 93 -9.26 13.00 -16.05
N LYS A 94 -9.86 12.93 -14.84
CA LYS A 94 -9.04 12.88 -13.60
C LYS A 94 -8.35 11.53 -13.45
N SER A 95 -7.04 11.55 -13.20
CA SER A 95 -6.25 10.37 -12.86
C SER A 95 -6.84 9.64 -11.66
N PRO A 96 -6.80 8.29 -11.63
CA PRO A 96 -7.22 7.52 -10.46
C PRO A 96 -6.47 7.96 -9.20
N THR A 97 -7.19 8.08 -8.08
CA THR A 97 -6.64 8.50 -6.78
C THR A 97 -6.50 7.29 -5.87
N ILE A 98 -5.29 7.09 -5.35
CA ILE A 98 -4.97 6.08 -4.32
C ILE A 98 -5.73 6.40 -3.02
N ASP A 99 -6.04 5.42 -2.18
CA ASP A 99 -6.78 5.67 -0.93
C ASP A 99 -5.92 6.37 0.12
N LEU A 100 -4.80 5.75 0.50
CA LEU A 100 -3.81 6.31 1.42
C LEU A 100 -2.42 6.29 0.79
N CYS A 101 -1.51 7.10 1.32
CA CYS A 101 -0.10 6.94 1.05
C CYS A 101 0.79 7.42 2.21
N PHE A 102 2.00 6.89 2.27
CA PHE A 102 3.12 7.53 2.96
C PHE A 102 4.01 8.19 1.90
N ARG A 103 4.27 9.49 1.99
CA ARG A 103 5.10 10.21 1.02
C ARG A 103 6.09 11.14 1.70
N ASP A 104 7.19 11.43 1.01
CA ASP A 104 8.10 12.51 1.38
C ASP A 104 7.62 13.86 0.81
N TRP A 105 8.52 14.83 0.68
CA TRP A 105 8.23 16.14 0.13
C TRP A 105 7.91 16.13 -1.39
N ASP A 106 8.35 15.10 -2.13
CA ASP A 106 7.99 14.90 -3.53
C ASP A 106 6.67 14.10 -3.60
N PRO A 107 5.58 14.70 -4.12
CA PRO A 107 4.29 14.01 -4.20
C PRO A 107 4.30 12.76 -5.10
N ASN A 108 5.34 12.56 -5.91
CA ASN A 108 5.50 11.37 -6.76
C ASN A 108 6.28 10.24 -6.08
N HIS A 109 6.88 10.50 -4.91
CA HIS A 109 7.60 9.52 -4.11
C HIS A 109 6.74 9.07 -2.94
N TYR A 110 5.99 7.99 -3.17
CA TYR A 110 5.06 7.50 -2.17
C TYR A 110 4.96 5.98 -2.16
N PHE A 111 4.78 5.43 -0.95
CA PHE A 111 4.23 4.10 -0.73
C PHE A 111 2.70 4.22 -0.76
N GLY A 112 2.09 3.77 -1.85
CA GLY A 112 0.64 3.87 -2.05
C GLY A 112 -0.10 2.68 -1.47
N ILE A 113 -1.28 2.92 -0.90
CA ILE A 113 -2.15 1.91 -0.32
C ILE A 113 -3.56 2.08 -0.92
N GLU A 114 -4.04 1.07 -1.64
CA GLU A 114 -5.42 1.02 -2.12
C GLU A 114 -6.23 0.05 -1.26
N CYS A 115 -7.42 0.47 -0.85
CA CYS A 115 -8.29 -0.29 0.05
C CYS A 115 -9.54 -0.74 -0.69
N LYS A 116 -10.00 -1.96 -0.43
CA LYS A 116 -11.17 -2.55 -1.09
C LYS A 116 -11.97 -3.41 -0.13
N ILE A 117 -13.30 -3.27 -0.13
CA ILE A 117 -14.17 -4.25 0.56
C ILE A 117 -14.18 -5.58 -0.22
N LEU A 118 -13.99 -6.68 0.48
CA LEU A 118 -14.07 -8.04 0.00
C LEU A 118 -15.24 -8.78 0.65
N GLU A 119 -16.05 -9.42 -0.19
CA GLU A 119 -17.18 -10.28 0.19
C GLU A 119 -17.15 -11.49 -0.76
N ASP A 120 -17.87 -12.57 -0.41
CA ASP A 120 -18.07 -13.73 -1.30
C ASP A 120 -18.98 -13.41 -2.49
N LYS A 121 -18.49 -12.52 -3.35
CA LYS A 121 -19.21 -11.95 -4.48
C LYS A 121 -18.24 -11.59 -5.60
N LYS A 122 -18.46 -12.17 -6.78
CA LYS A 122 -17.62 -11.97 -7.98
C LYS A 122 -17.27 -10.50 -8.25
N SER A 123 -18.25 -9.60 -8.14
CA SER A 123 -18.03 -8.18 -8.40
C SER A 123 -17.04 -7.52 -7.44
N ARG A 124 -16.94 -7.99 -6.18
CA ARG A 124 -15.98 -7.47 -5.20
C ARG A 124 -14.57 -7.90 -5.55
N TYR A 125 -14.40 -9.18 -5.90
CA TYR A 125 -13.12 -9.68 -6.36
C TYR A 125 -12.65 -8.99 -7.64
N ASP A 126 -13.53 -8.85 -8.63
CA ASP A 126 -13.19 -8.16 -9.88
C ASP A 126 -12.81 -6.70 -9.60
N TYR A 127 -13.49 -6.03 -8.65
CA TYR A 127 -13.14 -4.66 -8.27
C TYR A 127 -11.79 -4.56 -7.55
N TYR A 128 -11.42 -5.54 -6.73
CA TYR A 128 -10.09 -5.63 -6.13
C TYR A 128 -8.99 -5.77 -7.19
N ILE A 129 -9.22 -6.60 -8.20
CA ILE A 129 -8.28 -6.83 -9.30
C ILE A 129 -8.21 -5.63 -10.25
N ASP A 130 -9.32 -5.28 -10.89
CA ASP A 130 -9.33 -4.27 -11.96
C ASP A 130 -9.19 -2.83 -11.41
N GLY A 131 -9.79 -2.60 -10.24
CA GLY A 131 -9.80 -1.32 -9.54
C GLY A 131 -8.57 -1.05 -8.68
N GLY A 132 -7.76 -2.07 -8.35
CA GLY A 132 -6.58 -1.95 -7.49
C GLY A 132 -5.33 -2.56 -8.12
N VAL A 133 -5.23 -3.88 -8.15
CA VAL A 133 -4.04 -4.62 -8.63
C VAL A 133 -3.63 -4.18 -10.04
N CYS A 134 -4.57 -4.15 -10.98
CA CYS A 134 -4.31 -3.72 -12.36
C CYS A 134 -3.89 -2.24 -12.47
N ARG A 135 -4.29 -1.38 -11.53
CA ARG A 135 -3.82 0.03 -11.51
C ARG A 135 -2.34 0.12 -11.16
N TYR A 136 -1.88 -0.66 -10.19
CA TYR A 136 -0.44 -0.82 -9.97
C TYR A 136 0.24 -1.36 -11.22
N ILE A 137 -0.21 -2.46 -11.80
CA ILE A 137 0.45 -3.09 -12.97
C ILE A 137 0.59 -2.14 -14.16
N ARG A 138 -0.44 -1.31 -14.42
CA ARG A 138 -0.40 -0.30 -15.50
C ARG A 138 0.53 0.89 -15.20
N GLY A 139 0.99 1.04 -13.96
CA GLY A 139 1.75 2.19 -13.50
C GLY A 139 0.87 3.42 -13.22
N ASP A 140 -0.45 3.22 -13.06
CA ASP A 140 -1.37 4.27 -12.61
C ASP A 140 -1.00 4.72 -11.19
N TYR A 141 -0.47 3.79 -10.39
CA TYR A 141 -0.01 3.98 -9.00
C TYR A 141 1.47 3.62 -8.81
N GLY A 142 2.17 4.34 -7.95
CA GLY A 142 3.55 4.04 -7.55
C GLY A 142 4.50 4.01 -8.75
N LYS A 143 4.42 5.00 -9.66
CA LYS A 143 5.23 5.01 -10.89
C LYS A 143 6.74 5.08 -10.61
N ASN A 144 7.13 5.77 -9.54
CA ASN A 144 8.52 6.02 -9.16
C ASN A 144 9.00 5.20 -7.96
N PHE A 145 8.13 4.34 -7.41
CA PHE A 145 8.45 3.52 -6.23
C PHE A 145 8.22 2.04 -6.55
N PRO A 146 9.05 1.08 -6.08
CA PRO A 146 8.97 -0.32 -6.52
C PRO A 146 7.91 -1.15 -5.79
N THR A 147 7.21 -0.59 -4.80
CA THR A 147 6.26 -1.35 -3.99
C THR A 147 5.04 -0.52 -3.54
N GLY A 148 3.97 -1.19 -3.15
CA GLY A 148 2.77 -0.60 -2.57
C GLY A 148 1.93 -1.67 -1.88
N ALA A 149 0.78 -1.29 -1.32
CA ALA A 149 -0.11 -2.21 -0.64
C ALA A 149 -1.54 -2.20 -1.19
N MET A 150 -2.17 -3.36 -1.15
CA MET A 150 -3.60 -3.57 -1.29
C MET A 150 -4.16 -4.05 0.05
N ILE A 151 -5.12 -3.31 0.61
CA ILE A 151 -5.84 -3.73 1.81
C ILE A 151 -7.20 -4.27 1.40
N GLY A 152 -7.50 -5.51 1.79
CA GLY A 152 -8.81 -6.12 1.64
C GLY A 152 -9.56 -6.15 2.96
N TYR A 153 -10.64 -5.37 3.10
CA TYR A 153 -11.51 -5.43 4.28
C TYR A 153 -12.53 -6.56 4.13
N ILE A 154 -12.48 -7.56 5.01
CA ILE A 154 -13.43 -8.68 5.04
C ILE A 154 -14.39 -8.44 6.21
N LEU A 155 -15.62 -8.03 5.89
CA LEU A 155 -16.61 -7.66 6.90
C LEU A 155 -17.58 -8.78 7.26
N THR A 156 -17.75 -9.74 6.35
CA THR A 156 -18.65 -10.89 6.50
C THR A 156 -18.12 -12.08 5.69
N GLY A 157 -18.54 -13.29 6.07
CA GLY A 157 -18.24 -14.52 5.33
C GLY A 157 -16.95 -15.21 5.81
N ASP A 158 -16.58 -16.28 5.12
CA ASP A 158 -15.37 -17.04 5.43
C ASP A 158 -14.14 -16.34 4.84
N SER A 159 -13.31 -15.79 5.73
CA SER A 159 -12.07 -15.09 5.36
C SER A 159 -11.13 -15.96 4.52
N SER A 160 -10.97 -17.24 4.86
CA SER A 160 -10.09 -18.16 4.13
C SER A 160 -10.60 -18.38 2.71
N LYS A 161 -11.91 -18.57 2.54
CA LYS A 161 -12.53 -18.72 1.21
C LYS A 161 -12.35 -17.46 0.37
N ILE A 162 -12.58 -16.29 0.95
CA ILE A 162 -12.47 -14.99 0.29
C ILE A 162 -11.03 -14.73 -0.17
N ILE A 163 -10.05 -14.96 0.71
CA ILE A 163 -8.63 -14.79 0.42
C ILE A 163 -8.20 -15.73 -0.71
N ASN A 164 -8.59 -17.01 -0.65
CA ASN A 164 -8.26 -17.99 -1.69
C ASN A 164 -8.80 -17.58 -3.08
N GLU A 165 -10.00 -17.00 -3.15
CA GLU A 165 -10.54 -16.52 -4.43
C GLU A 165 -9.78 -15.30 -4.97
N VAL A 166 -9.34 -14.39 -4.09
CA VAL A 166 -8.47 -13.27 -4.48
C VAL A 166 -7.13 -13.78 -4.99
N VAL A 167 -6.48 -14.69 -4.27
CA VAL A 167 -5.21 -15.33 -4.68
C VAL A 167 -5.37 -15.98 -6.06
N ASN A 168 -6.43 -16.77 -6.26
CA ASN A 168 -6.73 -17.41 -7.55
C ASN A 168 -6.90 -16.42 -8.69
N LYS A 169 -7.46 -15.25 -8.43
CA LYS A 169 -7.67 -14.20 -9.44
C LYS A 169 -6.40 -13.41 -9.72
N VAL A 170 -5.64 -13.02 -8.69
CA VAL A 170 -4.33 -12.36 -8.86
C VAL A 170 -3.39 -13.23 -9.70
N ASN A 171 -3.36 -14.55 -9.44
CA ASN A 171 -2.54 -15.51 -10.19
C ASN A 171 -2.90 -15.63 -11.68
N LYS A 172 -4.09 -15.16 -12.08
CA LYS A 172 -4.56 -15.16 -13.48
C LYS A 172 -4.29 -13.83 -14.20
N VAL A 173 -3.78 -12.81 -13.50
CA VAL A 173 -3.50 -11.50 -14.10
C VAL A 173 -2.27 -11.62 -15.02
N PRO A 174 -2.32 -11.10 -16.25
CA PRO A 174 -1.18 -11.13 -17.17
C PRO A 174 -0.02 -10.27 -16.66
N HIS A 175 1.22 -10.66 -17.01
CA HIS A 175 2.48 -9.96 -16.69
C HIS A 175 3.06 -10.20 -15.26
N TYR A 176 2.85 -11.41 -14.68
CA TYR A 176 3.51 -12.07 -13.50
C TYR A 176 3.04 -11.54 -12.12
N SER A 177 3.03 -12.24 -10.96
CA SER A 177 3.51 -13.55 -10.47
C SER A 177 2.42 -14.30 -9.68
N ASN A 178 2.74 -15.50 -9.19
CA ASN A 178 1.96 -16.13 -8.12
C ASN A 178 1.98 -15.26 -6.86
N MET A 179 0.81 -14.98 -6.31
CA MET A 179 0.60 -14.41 -4.99
C MET A 179 0.89 -15.48 -3.95
N ASN A 180 1.86 -15.23 -3.08
CA ASN A 180 2.31 -16.18 -2.06
C ASN A 180 2.14 -15.57 -0.67
N ILE A 181 1.94 -16.43 0.33
CA ILE A 181 2.00 -15.99 1.73
C ILE A 181 3.39 -15.43 2.02
N SER A 182 3.43 -14.29 2.70
CA SER A 182 4.66 -13.63 3.12
C SER A 182 4.96 -13.93 4.59
N SER A 183 6.10 -13.42 5.07
CA SER A 183 6.42 -13.50 6.50
C SER A 183 5.42 -12.67 7.31
N PRO A 184 5.01 -13.16 8.50
CA PRO A 184 4.15 -12.39 9.38
C PRO A 184 4.76 -11.03 9.75
N VAL A 185 3.93 -10.01 9.85
CA VAL A 185 4.32 -8.66 10.24
C VAL A 185 3.71 -8.36 11.60
N ASN A 186 4.52 -8.20 12.65
CA ASN A 186 4.02 -8.06 14.03
C ASN A 186 2.97 -9.12 14.44
N GLY A 187 3.17 -10.36 13.99
CA GLY A 187 2.24 -11.47 14.25
C GLY A 187 0.98 -11.48 13.38
N PHE A 188 0.78 -10.49 12.51
CA PHE A 188 -0.27 -10.51 11.48
C PHE A 188 0.11 -11.49 10.36
N THR A 189 -0.73 -12.50 10.13
CA THR A 189 -0.43 -13.64 9.23
C THR A 189 -1.12 -13.55 7.87
N GLU A 190 -2.18 -12.76 7.73
CA GLU A 190 -2.92 -12.63 6.46
C GLU A 190 -2.25 -11.61 5.52
N HIS A 191 -0.94 -11.75 5.39
CA HIS A 191 -0.04 -10.97 4.55
C HIS A 191 0.49 -11.84 3.41
N TYR A 192 0.25 -11.37 2.19
CA TYR A 192 0.67 -12.03 0.96
C TYR A 192 1.41 -11.03 0.07
N GLU A 193 2.26 -11.54 -0.81
CA GLU A 193 3.01 -10.71 -1.77
C GLU A 193 2.81 -11.22 -3.19
N SER A 194 2.75 -10.29 -4.14
CA SER A 194 2.78 -10.61 -5.57
C SER A 194 3.68 -9.63 -6.33
N ILE A 195 4.42 -10.14 -7.31
CA ILE A 195 5.47 -9.40 -8.04
C ILE A 195 5.09 -9.30 -9.51
N HIS A 196 4.91 -8.08 -10.00
CA HIS A 196 4.40 -7.81 -11.33
C HIS A 196 5.42 -7.12 -12.22
N LYS A 197 5.45 -7.51 -13.50
CA LYS A 197 6.18 -6.76 -14.54
C LYS A 197 5.30 -5.62 -15.03
N ARG A 198 5.87 -4.42 -15.11
CA ARG A 198 5.19 -3.25 -15.65
C ARG A 198 5.79 -2.82 -16.98
N LYS A 199 4.95 -2.25 -17.84
CA LYS A 199 5.40 -1.55 -19.06
C LYS A 199 5.78 -0.09 -18.79
N ILE A 200 5.22 0.50 -17.73
CA ILE A 200 5.38 1.91 -17.37
C ILE A 200 5.72 1.98 -15.88
N GLY A 201 6.73 2.79 -15.54
CA GLY A 201 7.22 2.95 -14.16
C GLY A 201 8.23 1.90 -13.72
N VAL A 202 8.54 1.88 -12.43
CA VAL A 202 9.48 0.92 -11.84
C VAL A 202 8.97 -0.51 -11.98
N SER A 203 9.84 -1.42 -12.41
CA SER A 203 9.55 -2.85 -12.64
C SER A 203 10.79 -3.70 -12.27
N PRO A 204 10.64 -4.86 -11.59
CA PRO A 204 9.38 -5.42 -11.10
C PRO A 204 8.75 -4.57 -10.00
N PHE A 205 7.44 -4.72 -9.80
CA PHE A 205 6.71 -4.04 -8.74
C PHE A 205 6.10 -5.04 -7.77
N ASN A 206 6.38 -4.87 -6.49
CA ASN A 206 5.82 -5.68 -5.42
C ASN A 206 4.49 -5.10 -4.91
N ILE A 207 3.49 -5.95 -4.71
CA ILE A 207 2.25 -5.59 -4.05
C ILE A 207 2.15 -6.40 -2.76
N HIS A 208 2.12 -5.72 -1.62
CA HIS A 208 1.76 -6.30 -0.34
C HIS A 208 0.25 -6.36 -0.22
N HIS A 209 -0.31 -7.54 -0.03
CA HIS A 209 -1.73 -7.75 0.18
C HIS A 209 -1.97 -8.06 1.64
N LEU A 210 -2.68 -7.16 2.32
CA LEU A 210 -3.07 -7.31 3.72
C LEU A 210 -4.57 -7.54 3.78
N PHE A 211 -5.01 -8.66 4.35
CA PHE A 211 -6.43 -8.98 4.48
C PHE A 211 -6.91 -8.75 5.91
N PHE A 212 -7.58 -7.62 6.11
CA PHE A 212 -8.09 -7.19 7.41
C PHE A 212 -9.48 -7.75 7.61
N SER A 213 -9.59 -8.77 8.46
CA SER A 213 -10.85 -9.41 8.79
C SER A 213 -11.50 -8.76 10.00
N PHE A 214 -12.80 -8.53 9.93
CA PHE A 214 -13.63 -8.02 11.03
C PHE A 214 -14.80 -8.97 11.35
N THR A 215 -14.68 -10.23 10.91
CA THR A 215 -15.71 -11.28 11.05
C THR A 215 -15.66 -11.97 12.39
#